data_AF-A0A329VPP4-F1
#
_entry.id   AF-A0A329VPP4-F1
#
_cell.length_a   1.000
_cell.length_b   1.000
_cell.length_c   1.000
_cell.angle_alpha   90.00
_cell.angle_beta   90.00
_cell.angle_gamma   90.00
#
_symmetry.space_group_name_H-M   'P 1'
#
loop_
_entity.id
_entity.type
_entity.pdbx_description
1 polymer ?
#
loop_
_entity_poly.entity_id
_entity_poly.type
_entity_poly.pdbx_seq_one_letter_code
_entity_poly.pdbx_strand_id
1 'polypeptide(L)'
;MGDSGLSTLVKILSDTDLKIDDGFAILKSKSSIFTESQLDNIEKLFLGYGVIEGFVKQDGEIAFPISANNLSPNTIIHTSIDDFWRLCLNKKNIPNEYIVLGDKILSSIEASNEIENISIFLKWREILDAVSNYHIDGNYIIYIQNSEGGKEIIIKSYSNYNLVSKCNHDKQSDVSAGALLKVLDIEDAQSPERKSILKTAIYDLIQNEEEKNILTVISKGERIYNRYNDLLELYTKRFSVNKILSELEQKQLEYTTKINDFVSSSQNKAFAIPGALIAIGGLAKASGFLNSLLIFIGLFLVYRITLISNEALKDSYDSLKKSLKDVFERYSKFDEGVEVRTAASKIFSELNEKIETAKDRLNNVNNMGCFMLWVGGGYLLIKWLFF
;
A
#
# COMPACT_ATOMS: atom_id res chain seq x y z
N MET A 1 21.33 -9.86 40.94
CA MET A 1 22.63 -9.24 40.59
C MET A 1 22.59 -9.01 39.08
N GLY A 2 21.97 -7.93 38.60
CA GLY A 2 21.57 -7.84 37.18
C GLY A 2 22.59 -7.11 36.29
N ASP A 3 23.08 -5.94 36.70
CA ASP A 3 23.76 -5.02 35.77
C ASP A 3 25.21 -4.67 36.22
N SER A 4 25.44 -4.55 37.54
CA SER A 4 26.79 -4.26 38.08
C SER A 4 27.73 -5.47 38.00
N GLY A 5 27.19 -6.69 37.97
CA GLY A 5 27.98 -7.92 37.93
C GLY A 5 28.56 -8.17 36.54
N LEU A 6 27.75 -7.97 35.50
CA LEU A 6 28.13 -8.21 34.11
C LEU A 6 29.15 -7.18 33.66
N SER A 7 28.90 -5.90 33.97
CA SER A 7 29.87 -4.82 33.72
C SER A 7 31.20 -5.03 34.46
N THR A 8 31.19 -5.63 35.66
CA THR A 8 32.42 -6.01 36.37
C THR A 8 33.13 -7.15 35.64
N LEU A 9 32.41 -8.19 35.22
CA LEU A 9 32.96 -9.31 34.48
C LEU A 9 33.56 -8.89 33.13
N VAL A 10 32.91 -7.98 32.41
CA VAL A 10 33.37 -7.40 31.14
C VAL A 10 34.66 -6.63 31.34
N LYS A 11 34.78 -5.82 32.40
CA LYS A 11 36.04 -5.12 32.74
C LYS A 11 37.17 -6.10 32.99
N ILE A 12 36.89 -7.15 33.75
CA ILE A 12 37.88 -8.22 34.03
C ILE A 12 38.29 -8.91 32.72
N LEU A 13 37.34 -9.26 31.85
CA LEU A 13 37.60 -9.91 30.57
C LEU A 13 38.38 -9.02 29.59
N SER A 14 38.17 -7.71 29.65
CA SER A 14 38.93 -6.73 28.85
C SER A 14 40.40 -6.66 29.27
N ASP A 15 40.66 -6.73 30.58
CA ASP A 15 42.00 -6.61 31.17
C ASP A 15 42.74 -7.96 31.32
N THR A 16 42.18 -9.04 30.77
CA THR A 16 42.77 -10.38 30.81
C THR A 16 43.14 -10.92 29.45
N ASP A 17 44.19 -11.74 29.44
CA ASP A 17 44.46 -12.71 28.41
C ASP A 17 43.65 -13.97 28.68
N LEU A 18 42.98 -14.44 27.64
CA LEU A 18 42.12 -15.62 27.67
C LEU A 18 42.71 -16.62 26.69
N LYS A 19 42.98 -17.82 27.18
CA LYS A 19 43.41 -18.96 26.36
C LYS A 19 42.39 -20.07 26.52
N ILE A 20 41.92 -20.64 25.42
CA ILE A 20 41.10 -21.85 25.44
C ILE A 20 42.02 -23.04 25.14
N ASP A 21 42.08 -24.00 26.04
CA ASP A 21 42.94 -25.18 25.94
C ASP A 21 42.25 -26.40 26.56
N ASP A 22 42.22 -27.50 25.82
CA ASP A 22 41.72 -28.82 26.25
C ASP A 22 40.37 -28.81 27.02
N GLY A 23 39.41 -27.99 26.57
CA GLY A 23 38.08 -27.88 27.19
C GLY A 23 37.99 -26.96 28.42
N PHE A 24 39.07 -26.23 28.71
CA PHE A 24 39.12 -25.18 29.74
C PHE A 24 39.35 -23.81 29.11
N ALA A 25 38.77 -22.78 29.73
CA ALA A 25 39.12 -21.39 29.51
C ALA A 25 40.02 -20.93 30.66
N ILE A 26 41.19 -20.42 30.32
CA ILE A 26 42.23 -19.95 31.26
C ILE A 26 42.29 -18.43 31.16
N LEU A 27 42.06 -17.75 32.27
CA LEU A 27 42.16 -16.31 32.40
C LEU A 27 43.42 -15.91 33.17
N LYS A 28 44.21 -15.04 32.54
CA LYS A 28 45.42 -14.44 33.10
C LYS A 28 45.32 -12.93 33.01
N SER A 29 45.66 -12.21 34.07
CA SER A 29 45.70 -10.74 34.03
C SER A 29 46.87 -10.23 33.18
N LYS A 30 46.64 -9.15 32.41
CA LYS A 30 47.65 -8.54 31.54
C LYS A 30 48.71 -7.73 32.28
N SER A 31 48.39 -7.20 33.45
CA SER A 31 49.20 -6.17 34.13
C SER A 31 49.77 -6.61 35.49
N SER A 32 49.11 -7.52 36.19
CA SER A 32 49.55 -8.02 37.51
C SER A 32 48.90 -9.35 37.85
N ILE A 33 49.61 -10.21 38.60
CA ILE A 33 49.08 -11.50 39.10
C ILE A 33 47.81 -11.24 39.92
N PHE A 34 46.74 -12.00 39.65
CA PHE A 34 45.50 -11.87 40.42
C PHE A 34 45.73 -12.24 41.90
N THR A 35 45.17 -11.44 42.81
CA THR A 35 45.13 -11.79 44.24
C THR A 35 44.06 -12.87 44.49
N GLU A 36 44.18 -13.63 45.59
CA GLU A 36 43.17 -14.64 45.96
C GLU A 36 41.75 -14.06 46.04
N SER A 37 41.60 -12.86 46.58
CA SER A 37 40.28 -12.20 46.66
C SER A 37 39.72 -11.82 45.28
N GLN A 38 40.58 -11.51 44.30
CA GLN A 38 40.17 -11.28 42.92
C GLN A 38 39.74 -12.59 42.26
N LEU A 39 40.49 -13.68 42.46
CA LEU A 39 40.16 -15.00 41.93
C LEU A 39 38.82 -15.52 42.47
N ASP A 40 38.55 -15.34 43.78
CA ASP A 40 37.27 -15.69 44.39
C ASP A 40 36.10 -14.87 43.85
N ASN A 41 36.33 -13.59 43.56
CA ASN A 41 35.31 -12.74 42.96
C ASN A 41 35.03 -13.14 41.51
N ILE A 42 36.06 -13.46 40.73
CA ILE A 42 35.92 -13.94 39.36
C ILE A 42 35.12 -15.25 39.33
N GLU A 43 35.47 -16.21 40.19
CA GLU A 43 34.73 -17.47 40.32
C GLU A 43 33.25 -17.23 40.63
N LYS A 44 32.94 -16.39 41.63
CA LYS A 44 31.54 -16.05 41.98
C LYS A 44 30.78 -15.44 40.81
N LEU A 45 31.44 -14.58 40.01
CA LEU A 45 30.82 -13.99 38.83
C LEU A 45 30.52 -15.06 37.77
N PHE A 46 31.49 -15.92 37.42
CA PHE A 46 31.27 -16.98 36.43
C PHE A 46 30.23 -18.02 36.87
N LEU A 47 30.20 -18.37 38.16
CA LEU A 47 29.12 -19.18 38.75
C LEU A 47 27.75 -18.52 38.57
N GLY A 48 27.67 -17.20 38.77
CA GLY A 48 26.44 -16.43 38.59
C GLY A 48 25.95 -16.33 37.13
N TYR A 49 26.84 -16.46 36.16
CA TYR A 49 26.53 -16.33 34.72
C TYR A 49 26.51 -17.65 33.94
N GLY A 50 26.66 -18.79 34.63
CA GLY A 50 26.30 -20.09 34.09
C GLY A 50 27.40 -21.13 34.06
N VAL A 51 28.59 -20.90 34.62
CA VAL A 51 29.54 -22.00 34.89
C VAL A 51 29.07 -22.75 36.13
N ILE A 52 29.06 -24.09 36.11
CA ILE A 52 28.49 -24.89 37.21
C ILE A 52 29.53 -25.11 38.32
N GLU A 53 30.68 -25.70 38.01
CA GLU A 53 31.74 -26.05 38.96
C GLU A 53 33.05 -26.38 38.22
N GLY A 54 34.14 -26.61 38.96
CA GLY A 54 35.42 -27.09 38.40
C GLY A 54 36.50 -26.03 38.17
N PHE A 55 36.44 -24.91 38.89
CA PHE A 55 37.46 -23.87 38.82
C PHE A 55 38.80 -24.36 39.38
N VAL A 56 39.89 -24.08 38.67
CA VAL A 56 41.26 -24.34 39.11
C VAL A 56 41.98 -23.00 39.22
N LYS A 57 42.51 -22.71 40.41
CA LYS A 57 43.28 -21.48 40.69
C LYS A 57 44.73 -21.86 40.92
N GLN A 58 45.63 -21.39 40.06
CA GLN A 58 47.06 -21.68 40.18
C GLN A 58 47.88 -20.51 39.65
N ASP A 59 48.94 -20.13 40.37
CA ASP A 59 49.91 -19.08 39.98
C ASP A 59 49.27 -17.74 39.55
N GLY A 60 48.13 -17.40 40.15
CA GLY A 60 47.35 -16.19 39.85
C GLY A 60 46.62 -16.21 38.52
N GLU A 61 46.38 -17.41 37.98
CA GLU A 61 45.49 -17.69 36.86
C GLU A 61 44.25 -18.42 37.38
N ILE A 62 43.12 -18.25 36.68
CA ILE A 62 41.90 -19.02 36.93
C ILE A 62 41.50 -19.75 35.67
N ALA A 63 41.40 -21.07 35.76
CA ALA A 63 40.89 -21.94 34.71
C ALA A 63 39.50 -22.44 35.08
N PHE A 64 38.59 -22.52 34.12
CA PHE A 64 37.26 -23.07 34.31
C PHE A 64 36.82 -23.91 33.10
N PRO A 65 36.05 -24.99 33.33
CA PRO A 65 35.62 -25.86 32.26
C PRO A 65 34.57 -25.17 31.39
N ILE A 66 34.70 -25.33 30.08
CA ILE A 66 33.78 -24.79 29.07
C ILE A 66 33.06 -25.88 28.28
N SER A 67 33.13 -27.13 28.76
CA SER A 67 32.41 -28.25 28.16
C SER A 67 30.90 -28.08 28.35
N ALA A 68 30.11 -28.65 27.44
CA ALA A 68 28.65 -28.53 27.47
C ALA A 68 28.01 -29.02 28.79
N ASN A 69 28.65 -29.94 29.51
CA ASN A 69 28.16 -30.47 30.78
C ASN A 69 28.48 -29.56 31.97
N ASN A 70 29.41 -28.61 31.81
CA ASN A 70 29.85 -27.70 32.86
C ASN A 70 29.25 -26.30 32.73
N LEU A 71 28.48 -26.06 31.67
CA LEU A 71 27.74 -24.83 31.44
C LEU A 71 26.25 -25.08 31.67
N SER A 72 25.59 -24.17 32.38
CA SER A 72 24.16 -24.23 32.60
C SER A 72 23.40 -24.03 31.28
N PRO A 73 22.19 -24.62 31.11
CA PRO A 73 21.40 -24.46 29.88
C PRO A 73 21.02 -23.01 29.53
N ASN A 74 20.99 -22.13 30.53
CA ASN A 74 20.68 -20.70 30.40
C ASN A 74 21.92 -19.82 30.54
N THR A 75 23.12 -20.37 30.32
CA THR A 75 24.36 -19.61 30.34
C THR A 75 24.33 -18.48 29.30
N ILE A 76 24.95 -17.37 29.64
CA ILE A 76 25.24 -16.28 28.68
C ILE A 76 26.64 -16.43 28.05
N ILE A 77 27.38 -17.48 28.46
CA ILE A 77 28.77 -17.72 28.06
C ILE A 77 28.79 -18.70 26.89
N HIS A 78 29.43 -18.26 25.82
CA HIS A 78 29.63 -18.97 24.57
C HIS A 78 31.12 -19.18 24.32
N THR A 79 31.49 -20.38 23.87
CA THR A 79 32.89 -20.75 23.69
C THR A 79 33.50 -20.10 22.44
N SER A 80 32.70 -19.96 21.38
CA SER A 80 33.09 -19.41 20.09
C SER A 80 31.92 -18.67 19.44
N ILE A 81 32.22 -17.83 18.45
CA ILE A 81 31.17 -17.15 17.67
C ILE A 81 30.25 -18.13 16.93
N ASP A 82 30.74 -19.30 16.51
CA ASP A 82 29.92 -20.36 15.90
C ASP A 82 28.86 -20.93 16.86
N ASP A 83 29.21 -21.09 18.14
CA ASP A 83 28.27 -21.53 19.17
C ASP A 83 27.18 -20.47 19.42
N PHE A 84 27.61 -19.21 19.56
CA PHE A 84 26.70 -18.10 19.71
C PHE A 84 25.76 -17.94 18.50
N TRP A 85 26.30 -18.07 17.29
CA TRP A 85 25.55 -18.02 16.05
C TRP A 85 24.43 -19.08 15.99
N ARG A 86 24.73 -20.33 16.40
CA ARG A 86 23.71 -21.40 16.46
C ARG A 86 22.59 -21.06 17.43
N LEU A 87 22.93 -20.48 18.58
CA LEU A 87 21.92 -20.02 19.54
C LEU A 87 21.03 -18.91 18.94
N CYS A 88 21.64 -17.91 18.30
CA CYS A 88 20.94 -16.82 17.64
C CYS A 88 20.01 -17.33 16.52
N LEU A 89 20.46 -18.30 15.71
CA LEU A 89 19.63 -18.92 14.67
C LEU A 89 18.41 -19.66 15.22
N ASN A 90 18.55 -20.30 16.38
CA ASN A 90 17.47 -21.04 17.05
C ASN A 90 16.46 -20.09 17.70
N LYS A 91 16.93 -19.03 18.36
CA LYS A 91 16.06 -18.03 19.00
C LYS A 91 15.47 -17.00 18.02
N LYS A 92 16.01 -16.93 16.79
CA LYS A 92 15.71 -15.88 15.79
C LYS A 92 15.97 -14.45 16.29
N ASN A 93 16.76 -14.28 17.35
CA ASN A 93 17.15 -12.98 17.88
C ASN A 93 18.56 -13.05 18.48
N ILE A 94 19.13 -11.88 18.74
CA ILE A 94 20.35 -11.74 19.53
C ILE A 94 19.94 -11.55 20.99
N PRO A 95 20.44 -12.36 21.94
CA PRO A 95 20.24 -12.12 23.37
C PRO A 95 20.77 -10.76 23.81
N ASN A 96 20.12 -10.12 24.77
CA ASN A 96 20.58 -8.83 25.33
C ASN A 96 21.92 -8.96 26.07
N GLU A 97 22.16 -10.11 26.69
CA GLU A 97 23.36 -10.40 27.48
C GLU A 97 24.05 -11.63 26.89
N TYR A 98 25.34 -11.49 26.55
CA TYR A 98 26.16 -12.57 26.02
C TYR A 98 27.65 -12.29 26.21
N ILE A 99 28.43 -13.36 26.30
CA ILE A 99 29.89 -13.37 26.39
C ILE A 99 30.40 -14.44 25.42
N VAL A 100 31.10 -14.04 24.37
CA VAL A 100 31.80 -14.95 23.46
C VAL A 100 33.27 -14.98 23.84
N LEU A 101 33.71 -16.09 24.42
CA LEU A 101 35.05 -16.26 24.98
C LEU A 101 36.12 -16.23 23.89
N GLY A 102 36.06 -17.12 22.90
CA GLY A 102 37.12 -17.28 21.90
C GLY A 102 37.50 -15.99 21.17
N ASP A 103 36.50 -15.18 20.84
CA ASP A 103 36.66 -13.93 20.09
C ASP A 103 36.62 -12.67 20.98
N LYS A 104 36.48 -12.85 22.30
CA LYS A 104 36.30 -11.77 23.31
C LYS A 104 35.21 -10.75 22.96
N ILE A 105 34.08 -11.23 22.43
CA ILE A 105 32.93 -10.37 22.08
C ILE A 105 31.98 -10.31 23.28
N LEU A 106 31.64 -9.09 23.71
CA LEU A 106 30.93 -8.84 24.96
C LEU A 106 29.74 -7.92 24.70
N SER A 107 28.57 -8.24 25.26
CA SER A 107 27.32 -7.51 24.99
C SER A 107 27.29 -6.05 25.47
N SER A 108 28.19 -5.66 26.39
CA SER A 108 28.25 -4.30 26.96
C SER A 108 29.33 -3.41 26.33
N ILE A 109 29.99 -3.87 25.28
CA ILE A 109 30.97 -3.10 24.49
C ILE A 109 30.29 -2.70 23.17
N GLU A 110 30.77 -1.66 22.47
CA GLU A 110 30.31 -1.34 21.11
C GLU A 110 30.22 -2.61 20.26
N ALA A 111 29.10 -2.74 19.53
CA ALA A 111 28.81 -3.92 18.74
C ALA A 111 29.96 -4.19 17.76
N SER A 112 30.53 -5.39 17.83
CA SER A 112 31.56 -5.81 16.90
C SER A 112 30.92 -6.09 15.53
N ASN A 113 31.72 -6.02 14.46
CA ASN A 113 31.25 -6.27 13.09
C ASN A 113 30.59 -7.65 12.94
N GLU A 114 31.03 -8.64 13.74
CA GLU A 114 30.44 -9.98 13.85
C GLU A 114 28.98 -9.93 14.32
N ILE A 115 28.70 -9.15 15.36
CA ILE A 115 27.36 -9.01 15.93
C ILE A 115 26.44 -8.21 15.00
N GLU A 116 26.98 -7.18 14.35
CA GLU A 116 26.26 -6.43 13.32
C GLU A 116 25.86 -7.35 12.15
N ASN A 117 26.79 -8.19 11.67
CA ASN A 117 26.53 -9.19 10.63
C ASN A 117 25.46 -10.21 11.04
N ILE A 118 25.48 -10.69 12.28
CA ILE A 118 24.44 -11.60 12.80
C ILE A 118 23.09 -10.87 12.85
N SER A 119 23.07 -9.63 13.33
CA SER A 119 21.86 -8.82 13.47
C SER A 119 21.18 -8.60 12.12
N ILE A 120 21.92 -8.10 11.14
CA ILE A 120 21.37 -7.82 9.81
C ILE A 120 20.91 -9.10 9.11
N PHE A 121 21.64 -10.21 9.29
CA PHE A 121 21.23 -11.49 8.75
C PHE A 121 19.91 -11.95 9.34
N LEU A 122 19.74 -11.88 10.67
CA LEU A 122 18.49 -12.29 11.32
C LEU A 122 17.32 -11.42 10.88
N LYS A 123 17.51 -10.11 10.75
CA LYS A 123 16.48 -9.19 10.23
C LYS A 123 16.04 -9.57 8.82
N TRP A 124 16.97 -9.82 7.90
CA TRP A 124 16.64 -10.23 6.54
C TRP A 124 16.03 -11.62 6.47
N ARG A 125 16.44 -12.53 7.35
CA ARG A 125 15.81 -13.84 7.50
C ARG A 125 14.34 -13.69 7.93
N GLU A 126 14.06 -12.81 8.87
CA GLU A 126 12.70 -12.51 9.33
C GLU A 126 11.85 -11.86 8.23
N ILE A 127 12.42 -10.90 7.48
CA ILE A 127 11.76 -10.30 6.31
C ILE A 127 11.40 -11.39 5.28
N LEU A 128 12.34 -12.28 4.97
CA LEU A 128 12.13 -13.38 4.02
C LEU A 128 11.12 -14.41 4.54
N ASP A 129 11.16 -14.76 5.83
CA ASP A 129 10.15 -15.60 6.49
C ASP A 129 8.74 -14.96 6.32
N ALA A 130 8.63 -13.64 6.50
CA ALA A 130 7.35 -12.92 6.45
C ALA A 130 6.75 -12.79 5.04
N VAL A 131 7.59 -12.73 3.99
CA VAL A 131 7.12 -12.59 2.61
C VAL A 131 7.11 -13.90 1.84
N SER A 132 7.95 -14.89 2.15
CA SER A 132 8.02 -16.13 1.37
C SER A 132 6.68 -16.87 1.31
N ASN A 133 6.40 -17.49 0.17
CA ASN A 133 5.23 -18.34 0.02
C ASN A 133 5.46 -19.73 0.62
N TYR A 134 6.69 -20.25 0.43
CA TYR A 134 7.10 -21.55 0.94
C TYR A 134 8.54 -21.48 1.43
N HIS A 135 8.85 -22.33 2.41
CA HIS A 135 10.20 -22.57 2.90
C HIS A 135 10.51 -24.06 2.78
N ILE A 136 11.41 -24.42 1.85
CA ILE A 136 11.75 -25.82 1.52
C ILE A 136 13.27 -25.98 1.54
N ASP A 137 13.77 -26.90 2.35
CA ASP A 137 15.20 -27.24 2.46
C ASP A 137 16.13 -26.02 2.67
N GLY A 138 15.69 -25.05 3.48
CA GLY A 138 16.45 -23.82 3.75
C GLY A 138 16.38 -22.78 2.64
N ASN A 139 15.51 -22.97 1.65
CA ASN A 139 15.28 -22.01 0.57
C ASN A 139 13.96 -21.26 0.78
N TYR A 140 14.02 -19.96 0.52
CA TYR A 140 12.86 -19.08 0.47
C TYR A 140 12.31 -19.03 -0.95
N ILE A 141 11.09 -19.51 -1.13
CA ILE A 141 10.41 -19.48 -2.43
C ILE A 141 9.41 -18.34 -2.42
N ILE A 142 9.64 -17.34 -3.27
CA ILE A 142 8.77 -16.18 -3.43
C ILE A 142 8.08 -16.27 -4.78
N TYR A 143 6.75 -16.30 -4.75
CA TYR A 143 5.91 -16.27 -5.94
C TYR A 143 5.22 -14.91 -6.08
N ILE A 144 5.33 -14.33 -7.26
CA ILE A 144 4.70 -13.06 -7.64
C ILE A 144 3.67 -13.37 -8.70
N GLN A 145 2.41 -13.04 -8.40
CA GLN A 145 1.34 -13.16 -9.36
C GLN A 145 1.50 -12.11 -10.46
N ASN A 146 1.45 -12.56 -11.71
CA ASN A 146 1.38 -11.72 -12.91
C ASN A 146 0.26 -12.25 -13.81
N SER A 147 -0.30 -11.40 -14.67
CA SER A 147 -1.31 -11.74 -15.66
C SER A 147 -0.89 -12.84 -16.65
N GLU A 148 0.41 -13.19 -16.71
CA GLU A 148 0.99 -14.18 -17.62
C GLU A 148 1.42 -15.51 -16.94
N GLY A 149 0.90 -15.85 -15.76
CA GLY A 149 1.18 -17.13 -15.07
C GLY A 149 2.12 -17.04 -13.87
N GLY A 150 2.50 -15.81 -13.49
CA GLY A 150 3.33 -15.51 -12.32
C GLY A 150 4.81 -15.86 -12.46
N LYS A 151 5.61 -15.28 -11.58
CA LYS A 151 7.07 -15.37 -11.57
C LYS A 151 7.52 -15.92 -10.22
N GLU A 152 8.54 -16.78 -10.23
CA GLU A 152 9.10 -17.38 -9.03
C GLU A 152 10.58 -17.02 -8.88
N ILE A 153 10.99 -16.76 -7.64
CA ILE A 153 12.41 -16.66 -7.28
C ILE A 153 12.69 -17.52 -6.04
N ILE A 154 13.79 -18.26 -6.12
CA ILE A 154 14.30 -19.11 -5.05
C ILE A 154 15.54 -18.42 -4.46
N ILE A 155 15.48 -18.08 -3.18
CA ILE A 155 16.59 -17.46 -2.43
C ILE A 155 17.12 -18.47 -1.44
N LYS A 156 18.39 -18.86 -1.61
CA LYS A 156 19.07 -19.81 -0.73
C LYS A 156 19.45 -19.15 0.59
N SER A 157 19.17 -19.80 1.71
CA SER A 157 19.69 -19.40 3.02
C SER A 157 20.91 -20.23 3.38
N TYR A 158 21.90 -19.59 4.01
CA TYR A 158 23.07 -20.27 4.54
C TYR A 158 22.98 -20.35 6.07
N SER A 159 23.38 -21.48 6.64
CA SER A 159 23.50 -21.66 8.09
C SER A 159 24.94 -21.52 8.60
N ASN A 160 25.92 -21.32 7.72
CA ASN A 160 27.34 -21.26 8.08
C ASN A 160 27.77 -19.83 8.42
N TYR A 161 28.28 -19.63 9.63
CA TYR A 161 28.77 -18.33 10.11
C TYR A 161 29.92 -17.77 9.25
N ASN A 162 30.80 -18.62 8.69
CA ASN A 162 31.92 -18.18 7.85
C ASN A 162 31.50 -17.41 6.58
N LEU A 163 30.25 -17.59 6.14
CA LEU A 163 29.68 -16.83 5.03
C LEU A 163 29.05 -15.52 5.52
N VAL A 164 28.41 -15.55 6.69
CA VAL A 164 27.79 -14.39 7.35
C VAL A 164 28.84 -13.38 7.80
N SER A 165 29.98 -13.83 8.31
CA SER A 165 31.09 -12.96 8.71
C SER A 165 31.71 -12.18 7.54
N LYS A 166 31.49 -12.64 6.31
CA LYS A 166 31.93 -11.98 5.07
C LYS A 166 30.85 -11.10 4.44
N CYS A 167 29.72 -10.93 5.13
CA CYS A 167 28.62 -10.12 4.63
C CYS A 167 29.05 -8.65 4.54
N ASN A 168 29.28 -8.16 3.32
CA ASN A 168 29.50 -6.75 3.10
C ASN A 168 28.15 -6.05 3.14
N HIS A 169 27.88 -5.35 4.23
CA HIS A 169 26.67 -4.56 4.39
C HIS A 169 27.05 -3.13 4.76
N ASP A 170 26.30 -2.18 4.22
CA ASP A 170 26.40 -0.79 4.63
C ASP A 170 25.47 -0.57 5.85
N LYS A 171 25.79 0.41 6.69
CA LYS A 171 24.98 0.77 7.87
C LYS A 171 23.54 1.13 7.51
N GLN A 172 23.31 1.71 6.34
CA GLN A 172 22.01 2.05 5.80
C GLN A 172 21.17 0.81 5.46
N SER A 173 21.79 -0.31 5.11
CA SER A 173 21.10 -1.59 4.92
C SER A 173 20.46 -2.10 6.23
N ASP A 174 21.11 -1.91 7.39
CA ASP A 174 20.54 -2.27 8.69
C ASP A 174 19.34 -1.41 9.06
N VAL A 175 19.45 -0.09 8.84
CA VAL A 175 18.34 0.87 9.02
C VAL A 175 17.16 0.51 8.12
N SER A 176 17.45 0.17 6.86
CA SER A 176 16.45 -0.22 5.86
C SER A 176 15.72 -1.51 6.25
N ALA A 177 16.46 -2.52 6.73
CA ALA A 177 15.86 -3.77 7.22
C ALA A 177 14.96 -3.51 8.43
N GLY A 178 15.40 -2.67 9.37
CA GLY A 178 14.58 -2.27 10.51
C GLY A 178 13.30 -1.52 10.11
N ALA A 179 13.36 -0.67 9.09
CA ALA A 179 12.19 0.02 8.56
C ALA A 179 11.21 -0.95 7.89
N LEU A 180 11.69 -1.90 7.08
CA LEU A 180 10.87 -2.94 6.47
C LEU A 180 10.15 -3.82 7.51
N LEU A 181 10.86 -4.25 8.56
CA LEU A 181 10.26 -5.03 9.64
C LEU A 181 9.11 -4.29 10.33
N LYS A 182 9.29 -3.02 10.67
CA LYS A 182 8.21 -2.19 11.25
C LYS A 182 6.97 -2.13 10.36
N VAL A 183 7.18 -2.07 9.05
CA VAL A 183 6.09 -1.99 8.06
C VAL A 183 5.38 -3.34 7.89
N LEU A 184 6.11 -4.45 8.03
CA LEU A 184 5.57 -5.81 7.99
C LEU A 184 4.83 -6.21 9.27
N ASP A 185 5.23 -5.66 10.42
CA ASP A 185 4.63 -5.92 11.74
C ASP A 185 3.24 -5.27 11.91
N ILE A 186 2.91 -4.28 11.08
CA ILE A 186 1.57 -3.69 11.06
C ILE A 186 0.58 -4.71 10.49
N GLU A 187 -0.33 -5.20 11.32
CA GLU A 187 -1.45 -6.05 10.90
C GLU A 187 -2.71 -5.22 10.61
N ASP A 188 -2.93 -4.91 9.34
CA ASP A 188 -4.13 -4.21 8.85
C ASP A 188 -4.60 -4.80 7.51
N ALA A 189 -5.68 -4.25 6.97
CA ALA A 189 -6.24 -4.66 5.68
C ALA A 189 -5.28 -4.50 4.49
N GLN A 190 -4.20 -3.72 4.62
CA GLN A 190 -3.20 -3.47 3.58
C GLN A 190 -1.94 -4.35 3.72
N SER A 191 -1.86 -5.18 4.78
CA SER A 191 -0.74 -6.10 4.99
C SER A 191 -0.46 -7.02 3.79
N PRO A 192 -1.46 -7.64 3.12
CA PRO A 192 -1.22 -8.46 1.93
C PRO A 192 -0.57 -7.67 0.79
N GLU A 193 -1.05 -6.46 0.50
CA GLU A 193 -0.47 -5.56 -0.50
C GLU A 193 0.97 -5.18 -0.15
N ARG A 194 1.26 -4.79 1.09
CA ARG A 194 2.63 -4.45 1.51
C ARG A 194 3.59 -5.61 1.29
N LYS A 195 3.17 -6.84 1.66
CA LYS A 195 3.95 -8.06 1.38
C LYS A 195 4.14 -8.27 -0.11
N SER A 196 3.10 -8.10 -0.92
CA SER A 196 3.16 -8.26 -2.38
C SER A 196 4.12 -7.26 -3.06
N ILE A 197 4.07 -5.99 -2.64
CA ILE A 197 4.96 -4.94 -3.11
C ILE A 197 6.41 -5.27 -2.73
N LEU A 198 6.66 -5.74 -1.50
CA LEU A 198 8.00 -6.13 -1.07
C LEU A 198 8.54 -7.35 -1.82
N LYS A 199 7.70 -8.36 -2.09
CA LYS A 199 8.07 -9.48 -2.98
C LYS A 199 8.55 -8.98 -4.33
N THR A 200 7.80 -8.03 -4.92
CA THR A 200 8.13 -7.43 -6.21
C THR A 200 9.45 -6.67 -6.16
N ALA A 201 9.70 -5.89 -5.10
CA ALA A 201 10.96 -5.18 -4.91
C ALA A 201 12.17 -6.12 -4.79
N ILE A 202 12.03 -7.21 -4.03
CA ILE A 202 13.06 -8.25 -3.89
C ILE A 202 13.31 -8.90 -5.25
N TYR A 203 12.25 -9.31 -5.95
CA TYR A 203 12.37 -9.97 -7.24
C TYR A 203 13.05 -9.10 -8.29
N ASP A 204 12.65 -7.83 -8.41
CA ASP A 204 13.22 -6.88 -9.37
C ASP A 204 14.75 -6.77 -9.25
N LEU A 205 15.27 -6.85 -8.03
CA LEU A 205 16.69 -6.64 -7.72
C LEU A 205 17.53 -7.92 -7.63
N ILE A 206 16.90 -9.08 -7.45
CA ILE A 206 17.58 -10.36 -7.21
C ILE A 206 17.43 -11.35 -8.38
N GLN A 207 16.39 -11.24 -9.22
CA GLN A 207 16.11 -12.23 -10.28
C GLN A 207 17.26 -12.43 -11.28
N ASN A 208 18.06 -11.40 -11.54
CA ASN A 208 19.14 -11.38 -12.53
C ASN A 208 20.52 -11.57 -11.90
N GLU A 209 20.60 -11.75 -10.59
CA GLU A 209 21.85 -12.00 -9.90
C GLU A 209 22.32 -13.44 -10.16
N GLU A 210 23.63 -13.61 -10.36
CA GLU A 210 24.25 -14.92 -10.54
C GLU A 210 24.01 -15.80 -9.30
N GLU A 211 24.18 -15.22 -8.11
CA GLU A 211 23.90 -15.88 -6.84
C GLU A 211 22.63 -15.34 -6.17
N LYS A 212 21.59 -16.17 -6.12
CA LYS A 212 20.31 -15.86 -5.45
C LYS A 212 20.32 -16.42 -4.03
N ASN A 213 21.00 -15.72 -3.14
CA ASN A 213 21.10 -16.11 -1.74
C ASN A 213 20.86 -14.92 -0.79
N ILE A 214 20.67 -15.21 0.49
CA ILE A 214 20.36 -14.19 1.50
C ILE A 214 21.46 -13.12 1.63
N LEU A 215 22.73 -13.45 1.37
CA LEU A 215 23.81 -12.45 1.42
C LEU A 215 23.70 -11.45 0.27
N THR A 216 23.30 -11.90 -0.92
CA THR A 216 22.98 -11.00 -2.05
C THR A 216 21.78 -10.10 -1.73
N VAL A 217 20.80 -10.62 -0.98
CA VAL A 217 19.66 -9.80 -0.51
C VAL A 217 20.14 -8.73 0.48
N ILE A 218 20.94 -9.11 1.48
CA ILE A 218 21.48 -8.19 2.49
C ILE A 218 22.33 -7.09 1.86
N SER A 219 23.21 -7.44 0.91
CA SER A 219 24.08 -6.46 0.23
C SER A 219 23.30 -5.46 -0.64
N LYS A 220 22.08 -5.80 -1.04
CA LYS A 220 21.15 -4.93 -1.77
C LYS A 220 20.04 -4.36 -0.89
N GLY A 221 20.13 -4.53 0.43
CA GLY A 221 19.03 -4.24 1.33
C GLY A 221 18.49 -2.80 1.26
N GLU A 222 19.38 -1.81 1.18
CA GLU A 222 19.01 -0.41 0.96
C GLU A 222 18.26 -0.23 -0.38
N ARG A 223 18.77 -0.83 -1.47
CA ARG A 223 18.14 -0.74 -2.79
C ARG A 223 16.76 -1.40 -2.80
N ILE A 224 16.59 -2.52 -2.09
CA ILE A 224 15.29 -3.19 -1.93
C ILE A 224 14.31 -2.29 -1.21
N TYR A 225 14.75 -1.64 -0.12
CA TYR A 225 13.90 -0.69 0.61
C TYR A 225 13.49 0.51 -0.25
N ASN A 226 14.43 1.12 -0.99
CA ASN A 226 14.13 2.22 -1.89
C ASN A 226 13.14 1.79 -2.98
N ARG A 227 13.37 0.62 -3.60
CA ARG A 227 12.47 0.06 -4.61
C ARG A 227 11.08 -0.24 -4.03
N TYR A 228 10.99 -0.72 -2.80
CA TYR A 228 9.73 -0.92 -2.09
C TYR A 228 8.96 0.41 -1.95
N ASN A 229 9.64 1.48 -1.53
CA ASN A 229 9.02 2.80 -1.39
C ASN A 229 8.52 3.35 -2.74
N ASP A 230 9.32 3.22 -3.81
CA ASP A 230 8.92 3.64 -5.16
C ASP A 230 7.64 2.90 -5.62
N LEU A 231 7.60 1.58 -5.39
CA LEU A 231 6.45 0.76 -5.76
C LEU A 231 5.22 1.07 -4.90
N LEU A 232 5.42 1.35 -3.61
CA LEU A 232 4.35 1.75 -2.69
C LEU A 232 3.76 3.11 -3.06
N GLU A 233 4.61 4.07 -3.44
CA GLU A 233 4.19 5.37 -3.94
C GLU A 233 3.39 5.22 -5.24
N LEU A 234 3.89 4.41 -6.18
CA LEU A 234 3.19 4.12 -7.44
C LEU A 234 1.84 3.45 -7.20
N TYR A 235 1.78 2.48 -6.29
CA TYR A 235 0.55 1.81 -5.90
C TYR A 235 -0.47 2.81 -5.34
N THR A 236 -0.03 3.69 -4.42
CA THR A 236 -0.89 4.72 -3.81
C THR A 236 -1.40 5.72 -4.84
N LYS A 237 -0.53 6.16 -5.76
CA LYS A 237 -0.90 7.03 -6.88
C LYS A 237 -1.93 6.37 -7.80
N ARG A 238 -1.71 5.11 -8.19
CA ARG A 238 -2.67 4.34 -9.01
C ARG A 238 -4.02 4.15 -8.31
N PHE A 239 -4.02 3.88 -7.01
CA PHE A 239 -5.25 3.77 -6.23
C PHE A 239 -6.04 5.08 -6.23
N SER A 240 -5.35 6.22 -6.05
CA SER A 240 -5.95 7.55 -6.14
C SER A 240 -6.56 7.82 -7.53
N VAL A 241 -5.81 7.51 -8.59
CA VAL A 241 -6.28 7.62 -9.98
C VAL A 241 -7.52 6.76 -10.21
N ASN A 242 -7.50 5.48 -9.84
CA ASN A 242 -8.63 4.57 -10.02
C ASN A 242 -9.87 5.02 -9.25
N LYS A 243 -9.70 5.56 -8.04
CA LYS A 243 -10.80 6.14 -7.27
C LYS A 243 -11.43 7.32 -8.02
N ILE A 244 -10.61 8.23 -8.54
CA ILE A 244 -11.10 9.38 -9.32
C ILE A 244 -11.81 8.92 -10.59
N LEU A 245 -11.28 7.94 -11.32
CA LEU A 245 -11.93 7.38 -12.50
C LEU A 245 -13.30 6.77 -12.15
N SER A 246 -13.39 6.03 -11.05
CA SER A 246 -14.66 5.47 -10.57
C SER A 246 -15.67 6.56 -10.18
N GLU A 247 -15.23 7.64 -9.52
CA GLU A 247 -16.08 8.79 -9.23
C GLU A 247 -16.59 9.47 -10.51
N LEU A 248 -15.73 9.62 -11.53
CA LEU A 248 -16.11 10.16 -12.83
C LEU A 248 -17.16 9.30 -13.53
N GLU A 249 -16.99 7.97 -13.53
CA GLU A 249 -17.97 7.02 -14.08
C GLU A 249 -19.31 7.09 -13.34
N GLN A 250 -19.27 7.17 -12.01
CA GLN A 250 -20.49 7.33 -11.20
C GLN A 250 -21.20 8.65 -11.54
N LYS A 251 -20.45 9.75 -11.70
CA LYS A 251 -21.01 11.03 -12.11
C LYS A 251 -21.60 10.96 -13.52
N GLN A 252 -20.93 10.29 -14.46
CA GLN A 252 -21.46 10.09 -15.81
C GLN A 252 -22.81 9.38 -15.79
N LEU A 253 -22.96 8.33 -14.98
CA LEU A 253 -24.21 7.60 -14.81
C LEU A 253 -25.31 8.49 -14.20
N GLU A 254 -24.98 9.25 -13.16
CA GLU A 254 -25.90 10.19 -12.50
C GLU A 254 -26.40 11.26 -13.48
N TYR A 255 -25.50 11.89 -14.24
CA TYR A 255 -25.85 12.91 -15.23
C TYR A 255 -26.63 12.33 -16.41
N THR A 256 -26.26 11.13 -16.89
CA THR A 256 -27.00 10.45 -17.97
C THR A 256 -28.44 10.17 -17.54
N THR A 257 -28.64 9.72 -16.29
CA THR A 257 -29.97 9.49 -15.72
C THR A 257 -30.79 10.77 -15.69
N LYS A 258 -30.23 11.87 -15.16
CA LYS A 258 -30.89 13.19 -15.15
C LYS A 258 -31.27 13.68 -16.55
N ILE A 259 -30.38 13.50 -17.54
CA ILE A 259 -30.67 13.85 -18.94
C ILE A 259 -31.84 13.02 -19.46
N ASN A 260 -31.85 11.72 -19.21
CA ASN A 260 -32.92 10.82 -19.65
C ASN A 260 -34.27 11.16 -18.98
N ASP A 261 -34.26 11.55 -17.71
CA ASP A 261 -35.47 12.01 -17.01
C ASP A 261 -36.03 13.29 -17.65
N PHE A 262 -35.16 14.24 -17.98
CA PHE A 262 -35.56 15.48 -18.67
C PHE A 262 -36.05 15.21 -20.09
N VAL A 263 -35.43 14.28 -20.82
CA VAL A 263 -35.89 13.86 -22.16
C VAL A 263 -37.25 13.19 -22.06
N SER A 264 -37.44 12.29 -21.10
CA SER A 264 -38.73 11.60 -20.88
C SER A 264 -39.83 12.61 -20.50
N SER A 265 -39.50 13.59 -19.66
CA SER A 265 -40.40 14.71 -19.33
C SER A 265 -40.77 15.52 -20.58
N SER A 266 -39.80 15.82 -21.45
CA SER A 266 -40.03 16.50 -22.73
C SER A 266 -40.93 15.69 -23.67
N GLN A 267 -40.69 14.39 -23.82
CA GLN A 267 -41.51 13.49 -24.63
C GLN A 267 -42.95 13.40 -24.12
N ASN A 268 -43.14 13.33 -22.79
CA ASN A 268 -44.46 13.32 -22.19
C ASN A 268 -45.24 14.60 -22.49
N LYS A 269 -44.56 15.75 -22.51
CA LYS A 269 -45.17 17.04 -22.90
C LYS A 269 -45.47 17.10 -24.39
N ALA A 270 -44.66 16.46 -25.23
CA ALA A 270 -44.94 16.34 -26.66
C ALA A 270 -46.25 15.56 -26.96
N PHE A 271 -46.80 14.77 -26.03
CA PHE A 271 -48.17 14.21 -26.18
C PHE A 271 -49.27 15.27 -26.21
N ALA A 272 -48.99 16.53 -25.84
CA ALA A 272 -49.91 17.63 -26.07
C ALA A 272 -50.17 17.89 -27.58
N ILE A 273 -49.26 17.47 -28.47
CA ILE A 273 -49.35 17.64 -29.92
C ILE A 273 -50.55 16.86 -30.51
N PRO A 274 -50.74 15.55 -30.26
CA PRO A 274 -51.98 14.86 -30.60
C PRO A 274 -53.25 15.52 -30.03
N GLY A 275 -53.21 15.99 -28.78
CA GLY A 275 -54.33 16.70 -28.15
C GLY A 275 -54.68 17.98 -28.90
N ALA A 276 -53.67 18.73 -29.34
CA ALA A 276 -53.83 19.92 -30.18
C ALA A 276 -54.46 19.58 -31.54
N LEU A 277 -54.07 18.47 -32.18
CA LEU A 277 -54.70 18.00 -33.42
C LEU A 277 -56.17 17.64 -33.23
N ILE A 278 -56.53 16.96 -32.13
CA ILE A 278 -57.93 16.65 -31.80
C ILE A 278 -58.72 17.94 -31.60
N ALA A 279 -58.15 18.95 -30.92
CA ALA A 279 -58.78 20.25 -30.74
C ALA A 279 -59.02 20.98 -32.07
N ILE A 280 -58.07 20.91 -33.02
CA ILE A 280 -58.26 21.43 -34.39
C ILE A 280 -59.40 20.68 -35.11
N GLY A 281 -59.50 19.35 -34.97
CA GLY A 281 -60.65 18.58 -35.48
C GLY A 281 -61.98 18.99 -34.85
N GLY A 282 -61.99 19.27 -33.55
CA GLY A 282 -63.15 19.82 -32.84
C GLY A 282 -63.54 21.22 -33.33
N LEU A 283 -62.55 22.06 -33.61
CA LEU A 283 -62.73 23.39 -34.20
C LEU A 283 -63.42 23.31 -35.57
N ALA A 284 -63.11 22.28 -36.35
CA ALA A 284 -63.76 22.03 -37.62
C ALA A 284 -65.26 21.70 -37.49
N LYS A 285 -65.65 21.00 -36.43
CA LYS A 285 -67.04 20.55 -36.20
C LYS A 285 -67.91 21.54 -35.41
N ALA A 286 -67.31 22.48 -34.70
CA ALA A 286 -68.05 23.42 -33.84
C ALA A 286 -69.03 24.30 -34.64
N SER A 287 -70.30 24.36 -34.22
CA SER A 287 -71.28 25.29 -34.80
C SER A 287 -71.26 26.62 -34.02
N GLY A 288 -70.98 27.72 -34.70
CA GLY A 288 -70.95 29.06 -34.12
C GLY A 288 -69.55 29.57 -33.72
N PHE A 289 -69.40 30.90 -33.77
CA PHE A 289 -68.12 31.58 -33.52
C PHE A 289 -67.63 31.42 -32.08
N LEU A 290 -68.50 31.63 -31.08
CA LEU A 290 -68.11 31.53 -29.66
C LEU A 290 -67.57 30.14 -29.29
N ASN A 291 -68.18 29.08 -29.81
CA ASN A 291 -67.72 27.71 -29.60
C ASN A 291 -66.34 27.47 -30.22
N SER A 292 -66.11 28.01 -31.42
CA SER A 292 -64.83 27.92 -32.12
C SER A 292 -63.74 28.73 -31.41
N LEU A 293 -64.09 29.92 -30.91
CA LEU A 293 -63.19 30.79 -30.16
C LEU A 293 -62.76 30.15 -28.83
N LEU A 294 -63.69 29.52 -28.10
CA LEU A 294 -63.38 28.80 -26.85
C LEU A 294 -62.40 27.65 -27.08
N ILE A 295 -62.57 26.87 -28.15
CA ILE A 295 -61.64 25.78 -28.51
C ILE A 295 -60.25 26.35 -28.84
N PHE A 296 -60.19 27.46 -29.58
CA PHE A 296 -58.92 28.11 -29.92
C PHE A 296 -58.20 28.69 -28.68
N ILE A 297 -58.94 29.28 -27.74
CA ILE A 297 -58.37 29.72 -26.44
C ILE A 297 -57.78 28.54 -25.68
N GLY A 298 -58.47 27.40 -25.65
CA GLY A 298 -57.94 26.16 -25.04
C GLY A 298 -56.64 25.70 -25.70
N LEU A 299 -56.59 25.68 -27.04
CA LEU A 299 -55.39 25.34 -27.80
C LEU A 299 -54.22 26.30 -27.49
N PHE A 300 -54.50 27.60 -27.42
CA PHE A 300 -53.51 28.62 -27.05
C PHE A 300 -52.96 28.43 -25.64
N LEU A 301 -53.82 28.14 -24.65
CA LEU A 301 -53.38 27.88 -23.28
C LEU A 301 -52.49 26.63 -23.18
N VAL A 302 -52.85 25.54 -23.88
CA VAL A 302 -52.03 24.32 -23.94
C VAL A 302 -50.66 24.60 -24.55
N TYR A 303 -50.60 25.37 -25.64
CA TYR A 303 -49.32 25.81 -26.22
C TYR A 303 -48.50 26.63 -25.22
N ARG A 304 -49.11 27.62 -24.57
CA ARG A 304 -48.41 28.51 -23.61
C ARG A 304 -47.82 27.73 -22.43
N ILE A 305 -48.58 26.79 -21.87
CA ILE A 305 -48.11 25.93 -20.78
C ILE A 305 -46.94 25.06 -21.26
N THR A 306 -47.05 24.46 -22.43
CA THR A 306 -45.99 23.62 -23.01
C THR A 306 -44.71 24.41 -23.25
N LEU A 307 -44.82 25.64 -23.77
CA LEU A 307 -43.70 26.53 -24.04
C LEU A 307 -42.97 26.92 -22.74
N ILE A 308 -43.69 27.41 -21.73
CA ILE A 308 -43.10 27.76 -20.41
C ILE A 308 -42.42 26.53 -19.79
N SER A 309 -43.05 25.36 -19.91
CA SER A 309 -42.52 24.12 -19.35
C SER A 309 -41.26 23.63 -20.08
N ASN A 310 -41.12 23.91 -21.38
CA ASN A 310 -39.94 23.59 -22.17
C ASN A 310 -38.82 24.60 -21.95
N GLU A 311 -39.13 25.88 -21.73
CA GLU A 311 -38.16 26.90 -21.30
C GLU A 311 -37.54 26.53 -19.94
N ALA A 312 -38.35 26.15 -18.96
CA ALA A 312 -37.86 25.70 -17.65
C ALA A 312 -36.95 24.46 -17.74
N LEU A 313 -37.26 23.53 -18.67
CA LEU A 313 -36.38 22.39 -18.95
C LEU A 313 -35.05 22.82 -19.59
N LYS A 314 -35.08 23.81 -20.50
CA LYS A 314 -33.87 24.35 -21.13
C LYS A 314 -32.94 25.00 -20.10
N ASP A 315 -33.49 25.80 -19.18
CA ASP A 315 -32.73 26.39 -18.07
C ASP A 315 -32.11 25.31 -17.17
N SER A 316 -32.84 24.20 -16.96
CA SER A 316 -32.35 23.04 -16.23
C SER A 316 -31.18 22.36 -16.96
N TYR A 317 -31.24 22.22 -18.28
CA TYR A 317 -30.13 21.71 -19.10
C TYR A 317 -28.91 22.65 -19.11
N ASP A 318 -29.11 23.97 -19.15
CA ASP A 318 -28.02 24.94 -19.07
C ASP A 318 -27.33 24.90 -17.69
N SER A 319 -28.12 24.81 -16.63
CA SER A 319 -27.61 24.61 -15.26
C SER A 319 -26.85 23.30 -15.13
N LEU A 320 -27.35 22.23 -15.75
CA LEU A 320 -26.68 20.92 -15.80
C LEU A 320 -25.33 21.00 -16.51
N LYS A 321 -25.28 21.65 -17.68
CA LYS A 321 -24.05 21.85 -18.45
C LYS A 321 -23.01 22.65 -17.67
N LYS A 322 -23.44 23.69 -16.95
CA LYS A 322 -22.54 24.47 -16.08
C LYS A 322 -22.00 23.63 -14.92
N SER A 323 -22.88 22.91 -14.22
CA SER A 323 -22.47 22.00 -13.15
C SER A 323 -21.50 20.93 -13.64
N LEU A 324 -21.76 20.37 -14.82
CA LEU A 324 -20.87 19.41 -15.47
C LEU A 324 -19.49 20.03 -15.74
N LYS A 325 -19.45 21.22 -16.33
CA LYS A 325 -18.18 21.93 -16.58
C LYS A 325 -17.38 22.15 -15.29
N ASP A 326 -18.03 22.64 -14.24
CA ASP A 326 -17.37 22.94 -12.96
C ASP A 326 -16.81 21.68 -12.28
N VAL A 327 -17.54 20.57 -12.34
CA VAL A 327 -17.10 19.28 -11.77
C VAL A 327 -15.91 18.72 -12.55
N PHE A 328 -15.99 18.68 -13.88
CA PHE A 328 -14.95 18.08 -14.71
C PHE A 328 -13.70 18.94 -14.84
N GLU A 329 -13.81 20.27 -14.73
CA GLU A 329 -12.65 21.16 -14.63
C GLU A 329 -11.82 20.87 -13.36
N ARG A 330 -12.43 20.51 -12.23
CA ARG A 330 -11.70 20.13 -11.01
C ARG A 330 -10.84 18.89 -11.23
N TYR A 331 -11.37 17.90 -11.94
CA TYR A 331 -10.65 16.67 -12.25
C TYR A 331 -9.55 16.88 -13.32
N SER A 332 -9.73 17.81 -14.26
CA SER A 332 -8.71 18.14 -15.27
C SER A 332 -7.46 18.84 -14.73
N LYS A 333 -7.56 19.45 -13.54
CA LYS A 333 -6.46 20.15 -12.84
C LYS A 333 -5.61 19.20 -11.98
N PHE A 334 -5.91 17.91 -11.99
CA PHE A 334 -5.12 16.92 -11.26
C PHE A 334 -3.80 16.67 -12.00
N ASP A 335 -2.68 17.05 -11.38
CA ASP A 335 -1.34 17.05 -12.02
C ASP A 335 -0.82 15.63 -12.36
N GLU A 336 -1.33 14.60 -11.68
CA GLU A 336 -0.65 13.30 -11.62
C GLU A 336 -1.27 12.19 -12.50
N GLY A 337 -2.27 12.48 -13.34
CA GLY A 337 -2.93 11.44 -14.14
C GLY A 337 -3.38 11.92 -15.52
N VAL A 338 -2.55 11.73 -16.55
CA VAL A 338 -2.95 11.93 -17.96
C VAL A 338 -4.21 11.13 -18.29
N GLU A 339 -4.32 9.91 -17.75
CA GLU A 339 -5.49 9.05 -17.86
C GLU A 339 -6.77 9.71 -17.30
N VAL A 340 -6.70 10.31 -16.11
CA VAL A 340 -7.82 11.04 -15.48
C VAL A 340 -8.26 12.20 -16.36
N ARG A 341 -7.31 13.00 -16.84
CA ARG A 341 -7.61 14.16 -17.70
C ARG A 341 -8.28 13.75 -19.00
N THR A 342 -7.77 12.69 -19.64
CA THR A 342 -8.35 12.17 -20.88
C THR A 342 -9.74 11.59 -20.64
N ALA A 343 -9.94 10.80 -19.58
CA ALA A 343 -11.25 10.25 -19.22
C ALA A 343 -12.27 11.36 -18.91
N ALA A 344 -11.88 12.34 -18.08
CA ALA A 344 -12.72 13.49 -17.74
C ALA A 344 -13.12 14.29 -19.00
N SER A 345 -12.17 14.58 -19.90
CA SER A 345 -12.44 15.32 -21.13
C SER A 345 -13.38 14.55 -22.07
N LYS A 346 -13.17 13.24 -22.22
CA LYS A 346 -14.04 12.38 -23.04
C LYS A 346 -15.47 12.35 -22.50
N ILE A 347 -15.65 12.07 -21.21
CA ILE A 347 -16.96 12.02 -20.55
C ILE A 347 -17.68 13.37 -20.66
N PHE A 348 -16.96 14.48 -20.44
CA PHE A 348 -17.50 15.83 -20.59
C PHE A 348 -18.04 16.06 -22.01
N SER A 349 -17.27 15.69 -23.03
CA SER A 349 -17.67 15.84 -24.45
C SER A 349 -18.93 15.03 -24.76
N GLU A 350 -18.97 13.75 -24.36
CA GLU A 350 -20.11 12.86 -24.60
C GLU A 350 -21.40 13.36 -23.92
N LEU A 351 -21.30 13.82 -22.67
CA LEU A 351 -22.44 14.35 -21.93
C LEU A 351 -22.92 15.69 -22.49
N ASN A 352 -21.99 16.56 -22.90
CA ASN A 352 -22.32 17.84 -23.52
C ASN A 352 -23.06 17.63 -24.86
N GLU A 353 -22.61 16.69 -25.69
CA GLU A 353 -23.31 16.34 -26.94
C GLU A 353 -24.74 15.84 -26.68
N LYS A 354 -24.93 14.98 -25.67
CA LYS A 354 -26.27 14.51 -25.26
C LYS A 354 -27.17 15.65 -24.78
N ILE A 355 -26.63 16.62 -24.03
CA ILE A 355 -27.38 17.79 -23.55
C ILE A 355 -27.81 18.68 -24.72
N GLU A 356 -26.90 18.99 -25.65
CA GLU A 356 -27.24 19.83 -26.82
C GLU A 356 -28.28 19.13 -27.71
N THR A 357 -28.11 17.82 -27.96
CA THR A 357 -29.12 17.02 -28.69
C THR A 357 -30.49 17.06 -28.00
N ALA A 358 -30.54 17.02 -26.67
CA ALA A 358 -31.80 17.10 -25.92
C ALA A 358 -32.45 18.50 -26.01
N LYS A 359 -31.65 19.58 -25.97
CA LYS A 359 -32.14 20.94 -26.18
C LYS A 359 -32.70 21.15 -27.59
N ASP A 360 -32.04 20.60 -28.60
CA ASP A 360 -32.52 20.68 -29.99
C ASP A 360 -33.86 19.96 -30.16
N ARG A 361 -34.05 18.81 -29.50
CA ARG A 361 -35.34 18.12 -29.47
C ARG A 361 -36.44 18.97 -28.83
N LEU A 362 -36.16 19.69 -27.73
CA LEU A 362 -37.10 20.61 -27.11
C LEU A 362 -37.49 21.76 -28.04
N ASN A 363 -36.51 22.37 -28.73
CA ASN A 363 -36.78 23.42 -29.71
C ASN A 363 -37.68 22.91 -30.84
N ASN A 364 -37.45 21.68 -31.32
CA ASN A 364 -38.30 21.07 -32.34
C ASN A 364 -39.76 20.89 -31.85
N VAL A 365 -39.96 20.46 -30.61
CA VAL A 365 -41.30 20.34 -30.01
C VAL A 365 -41.99 21.72 -29.93
N ASN A 366 -41.27 22.77 -29.52
CA ASN A 366 -41.82 24.13 -29.50
C ASN A 366 -42.21 24.61 -30.91
N ASN A 367 -41.38 24.36 -31.91
CA ASN A 367 -41.65 24.72 -33.30
C ASN A 367 -42.90 24.00 -33.82
N MET A 368 -43.05 22.70 -33.52
CA MET A 368 -44.26 21.94 -33.86
C MET A 368 -45.51 22.52 -33.20
N GLY A 369 -45.44 22.87 -31.91
CA GLY A 369 -46.55 23.51 -31.19
C GLY A 369 -46.96 24.86 -31.79
N CYS A 370 -45.98 25.68 -32.19
CA CYS A 370 -46.23 26.96 -32.86
C CYS A 370 -46.90 26.75 -34.22
N PHE A 371 -46.40 25.80 -35.02
CA PHE A 371 -47.01 25.44 -36.30
C PHE A 371 -48.48 25.03 -36.13
N MET A 372 -48.80 24.24 -35.11
CA MET A 372 -50.19 23.83 -34.82
C MET A 372 -51.09 25.02 -34.46
N LEU A 373 -50.58 26.01 -33.72
CA LEU A 373 -51.32 27.24 -33.46
C LEU A 373 -51.59 28.04 -34.74
N TRP A 374 -50.61 28.15 -35.63
CA TRP A 374 -50.79 28.83 -36.91
C TRP A 374 -51.85 28.15 -37.77
N VAL A 375 -51.84 26.82 -37.84
CA VAL A 375 -52.87 26.05 -38.56
C VAL A 375 -54.25 26.25 -37.93
N GLY A 376 -54.37 26.15 -36.61
CA GLY A 376 -55.64 26.37 -35.91
C GLY A 376 -56.19 27.79 -36.07
N GLY A 377 -55.32 28.80 -36.00
CA GLY A 377 -55.67 30.20 -36.17
C GLY A 377 -56.08 30.53 -37.61
N GLY A 378 -55.33 30.01 -38.59
CA GLY A 378 -55.67 30.12 -40.00
C GLY A 378 -57.03 29.49 -40.32
N TYR A 379 -57.32 28.31 -39.76
CA TYR A 379 -58.62 27.67 -39.92
C TYR A 379 -59.76 28.51 -39.33
N LEU A 380 -59.57 29.07 -38.13
CA LEU A 380 -60.57 29.95 -37.50
C LEU A 380 -60.85 31.21 -38.35
N LEU A 381 -59.83 31.81 -38.94
CA LEU A 381 -59.97 32.97 -39.83
C LEU A 381 -60.73 32.63 -41.12
N ILE A 382 -60.40 31.51 -41.78
CA ILE A 382 -61.11 31.04 -42.98
C ILE A 382 -62.58 30.79 -42.66
N LYS A 383 -62.85 30.12 -41.53
CA LYS A 383 -64.20 29.82 -41.08
C LYS A 383 -65.01 31.09 -40.82
N TRP A 384 -64.39 32.16 -40.35
CA TRP A 384 -65.07 33.44 -40.11
C TRP A 384 -65.34 34.24 -41.39
N LEU A 385 -64.48 34.11 -42.41
CA LEU A 385 -64.61 34.85 -43.67
C LEU A 385 -65.59 34.20 -44.66
N PHE A 386 -65.73 32.86 -44.62
CA PHE A 386 -66.48 32.09 -45.62
C PHE A 386 -67.74 31.37 -45.09
N PHE A 387 -67.98 31.36 -43.77
CA PHE A 387 -69.15 30.78 -43.12
C PHE A 387 -69.66 31.70 -42.00
#